data_AF-A0A7D6VAP3-F1
#
_entry.id   AF-A0A7D6VAP3-F1
#
_cell.length_a   1.000
_cell.length_b   1.000
_cell.length_c   1.000
_cell.angle_alpha   90.00
_cell.angle_beta   90.00
_cell.angle_gamma   90.00
#
_symmetry.space_group_name_H-M   'P 1'
#
loop_
_entity.id
_entity.type
_entity.pdbx_description
1 polymer ?
#
loop_
_entity_poly.entity_id
_entity_poly.type
_entity_poly.pdbx_seq_one_letter_code
_entity_poly.pdbx_strand_id
1 'polypeptide(L)'
;MSKVQHDAAGGSKAEGDMANAVEGMRWTIKQITDEVEAARGWAGAARGKFNEAANAWKEEADRLNGILNRITQQVGAGNVQYKRMDQEGEDAFSYIRI
;
A
#
# COMPACT_ATOMS: atom_id res chain seq x y z
N MET A 1 -3.65 -1.83 33.02
CA MET A 1 -3.16 -2.00 31.63
C MET A 1 -4.11 -1.22 30.75
N SER A 2 -3.72 0.02 30.47
CA SER A 2 -4.56 1.14 30.00
C SER A 2 -4.76 1.08 28.49
N LYS A 3 -5.87 1.63 27.98
CA LYS A 3 -6.29 1.68 26.55
C LYS A 3 -5.16 1.87 25.53
N VAL A 4 -4.11 2.61 25.89
CA VAL A 4 -2.90 2.84 25.10
C VAL A 4 -2.28 1.55 24.56
N GLN A 5 -2.15 0.49 25.37
CA GLN A 5 -1.59 -0.80 24.91
C GLN A 5 -2.49 -1.52 23.90
N HIS A 6 -3.81 -1.31 23.99
CA HIS A 6 -4.77 -1.92 23.06
C HIS A 6 -4.77 -1.19 21.71
N ASP A 7 -4.63 0.13 21.71
CA ASP A 7 -4.64 0.95 20.50
C ASP A 7 -3.34 0.79 19.69
N ALA A 8 -2.18 0.67 20.36
CA ALA A 8 -0.89 0.35 19.70
C ALA A 8 -0.90 -1.04 19.03
N ALA A 9 -1.50 -2.06 19.69
CA ALA A 9 -1.66 -3.39 19.11
C ALA A 9 -2.62 -3.39 17.90
N GLY A 10 -3.69 -2.59 17.96
CA GLY A 10 -4.62 -2.38 16.84
C GLY A 10 -3.96 -1.71 15.63
N GLY A 11 -3.14 -0.67 15.86
CA GLY A 11 -2.39 0.03 14.82
C GLY A 11 -1.40 -0.88 14.09
N SER A 12 -0.64 -1.69 14.84
CA SER A 12 0.32 -2.63 14.23
C SER A 12 -0.36 -3.73 13.42
N LYS A 13 -1.56 -4.18 13.82
CA LYS A 13 -2.34 -5.15 13.05
C LYS A 13 -2.89 -4.55 11.76
N ALA A 14 -3.46 -3.34 11.85
CA ALA A 14 -3.98 -2.62 10.68
C ALA A 14 -2.88 -2.35 9.64
N GLU A 15 -1.65 -2.06 10.06
CA GLU A 15 -0.50 -1.94 9.17
C GLU A 15 -0.19 -3.26 8.44
N GLY A 16 -0.12 -4.37 9.17
CA GLY A 16 0.11 -5.68 8.57
C GLY A 16 -0.98 -6.06 7.56
N ASP A 17 -2.25 -5.82 7.91
CA ASP A 17 -3.39 -6.07 7.04
C ASP A 17 -3.36 -5.17 5.78
N MET A 18 -2.99 -3.89 5.93
CA MET A 18 -2.83 -2.98 4.79
C MET A 18 -1.63 -3.35 3.91
N ALA A 19 -0.50 -3.76 4.49
CA ALA A 19 0.67 -4.21 3.74
C ALA A 19 0.33 -5.44 2.89
N ASN A 20 -0.34 -6.43 3.49
CA ASN A 20 -0.81 -7.63 2.79
C ASN A 20 -1.80 -7.28 1.68
N ALA A 21 -2.74 -6.37 1.93
CA ALA A 21 -3.69 -5.92 0.90
C ALA A 21 -3.00 -5.20 -0.26
N VAL A 22 -2.01 -4.34 0.03
CA VAL A 22 -1.21 -3.65 -0.99
C VAL A 22 -0.39 -4.63 -1.81
N GLU A 23 0.22 -5.64 -1.17
CA GLU A 23 0.95 -6.69 -1.85
C GLU A 23 0.03 -7.51 -2.78
N GLY A 24 -1.16 -7.89 -2.30
CA GLY A 24 -2.18 -8.56 -3.11
C GLY A 24 -2.58 -7.74 -4.33
N MET A 25 -2.83 -6.44 -4.17
CA MET A 25 -3.15 -5.53 -5.28
C MET A 25 -2.01 -5.44 -6.29
N ARG A 26 -0.75 -5.32 -5.84
CA ARG A 26 0.42 -5.32 -6.74
C ARG A 26 0.54 -6.60 -7.53
N TRP A 27 0.32 -7.74 -6.86
CA TRP A 27 0.36 -9.04 -7.50
C TRP A 27 -0.70 -9.14 -8.61
N THR A 28 -1.94 -8.73 -8.34
CA THR A 28 -3.02 -8.70 -9.34
C THR A 28 -2.68 -7.77 -10.53
N ILE A 29 -2.18 -6.56 -10.27
CA ILE A 29 -1.76 -5.63 -11.34
C ILE A 29 -0.67 -6.29 -12.21
N LYS A 30 0.28 -6.97 -11.58
CA LYS A 30 1.33 -7.70 -12.30
C LYS A 30 0.75 -8.81 -13.17
N GLN A 31 -0.15 -9.66 -12.65
CA GLN A 31 -0.76 -10.74 -13.43
C GLN A 31 -1.48 -10.20 -14.67
N ILE A 32 -2.30 -9.16 -14.50
CA ILE A 32 -3.02 -8.55 -15.64
C ILE A 32 -2.01 -7.96 -16.65
N THR A 33 -0.94 -7.34 -16.18
CA THR A 33 0.10 -6.80 -17.07
C THR A 33 0.79 -7.91 -17.87
N ASP A 34 1.13 -9.02 -17.22
CA ASP A 34 1.76 -10.16 -17.88
C ASP A 34 0.81 -10.77 -18.95
N GLU A 35 -0.49 -10.87 -18.66
CA GLU A 35 -1.51 -11.32 -19.62
C GLU A 35 -1.68 -10.37 -20.82
N VAL A 36 -1.72 -9.06 -20.56
CA VAL A 36 -1.81 -8.02 -21.59
C VAL A 36 -0.60 -8.05 -22.52
N GLU A 37 0.60 -8.20 -21.97
CA GLU A 37 1.83 -8.31 -22.75
C GLU A 37 1.88 -9.62 -23.56
N ALA A 38 1.41 -10.74 -23.00
CA ALA A 38 1.31 -12.00 -23.73
C ALA A 38 0.35 -11.89 -24.94
N ALA A 39 -0.73 -11.13 -24.82
CA ALA A 39 -1.70 -10.91 -25.89
C ALA A 39 -1.23 -9.95 -27.00
N ARG A 40 -0.09 -9.25 -26.84
CA ARG A 40 0.49 -8.40 -27.90
C ARG A 40 0.92 -9.17 -29.16
N GLY A 41 0.96 -10.50 -29.11
CA GLY A 41 1.26 -11.38 -30.24
C GLY A 41 0.17 -11.44 -31.32
N TRP A 42 -1.03 -10.88 -31.09
CA TRP A 42 -2.12 -10.92 -32.06
C TRP A 42 -1.84 -10.09 -33.32
N ALA A 43 -1.89 -10.72 -34.49
CA ALA A 43 -1.65 -10.09 -35.79
C ALA A 43 -2.94 -9.58 -36.44
N GLY A 44 -2.83 -8.56 -37.31
CA GLY A 44 -3.94 -8.00 -38.09
C GLY A 44 -4.38 -6.60 -37.66
N ALA A 45 -5.46 -6.08 -38.25
CA ALA A 45 -5.96 -4.72 -37.99
C ALA A 45 -6.33 -4.47 -36.50
N ALA A 46 -6.70 -5.51 -35.77
CA ALA A 46 -6.96 -5.45 -34.33
C ALA A 46 -5.70 -5.18 -33.49
N ARG A 47 -4.50 -5.44 -34.02
CA ARG A 47 -3.21 -5.23 -33.33
C ARG A 47 -2.97 -3.78 -32.95
N GLY A 48 -3.35 -2.84 -33.82
CA GLY A 48 -3.19 -1.41 -33.55
C GLY A 48 -4.00 -0.97 -32.32
N LYS A 49 -5.29 -1.32 -32.30
CA LYS A 49 -6.19 -1.01 -31.17
C LYS A 49 -5.85 -1.76 -29.90
N PHE A 50 -5.42 -3.02 -30.01
CA PHE A 50 -4.93 -3.76 -28.86
C PHE A 50 -3.67 -3.11 -28.28
N ASN A 51 -2.71 -2.70 -29.11
CA ASN A 51 -1.49 -2.03 -28.64
C ASN A 51 -1.79 -0.67 -27.98
N GLU A 52 -2.75 0.10 -28.51
CA GLU A 52 -3.24 1.33 -27.86
C GLU A 52 -3.77 1.01 -26.45
N ALA A 53 -4.64 0.01 -26.33
CA ALA A 53 -5.20 -0.41 -25.04
C ALA A 53 -4.13 -0.95 -24.07
N ALA A 54 -3.17 -1.74 -24.58
CA ALA A 54 -2.07 -2.28 -23.78
C ALA A 54 -1.15 -1.17 -23.25
N ASN A 55 -0.90 -0.13 -24.05
CA ASN A 55 -0.14 1.03 -23.61
C ASN A 55 -0.91 1.83 -22.54
N ALA A 56 -2.21 2.06 -22.74
CA ALA A 56 -3.06 2.71 -21.74
C ALA A 56 -3.11 1.91 -20.43
N TRP A 57 -3.19 0.57 -20.52
CA TRP A 57 -3.10 -0.31 -19.35
C TRP A 57 -1.77 -0.13 -18.61
N LYS A 58 -0.64 -0.07 -19.35
CA LYS A 58 0.68 0.14 -18.74
C LYS A 58 0.76 1.46 -17.97
N GLU A 59 0.28 2.55 -18.54
CA GLU A 59 0.23 3.86 -17.88
C GLU A 59 -0.60 3.82 -16.60
N GLU A 60 -1.76 3.15 -16.65
CA GLU A 60 -2.63 3.00 -15.49
C GLU A 60 -2.01 2.10 -14.41
N ALA A 61 -1.36 1.00 -14.81
CA ALA A 61 -0.64 0.12 -13.90
C ALA A 61 0.49 0.88 -13.17
N ASP A 62 1.24 1.73 -13.87
CA ASP A 62 2.26 2.59 -13.27
C ASP A 62 1.64 3.60 -12.29
N ARG A 63 0.51 4.21 -12.66
CA ARG A 63 -0.24 5.13 -11.79
C ARG A 63 -0.71 4.44 -10.51
N LEU A 64 -1.30 3.24 -10.63
CA LEU A 64 -1.80 2.45 -9.50
C LEU A 64 -0.65 2.04 -8.58
N ASN A 65 0.46 1.56 -9.12
CA ASN A 65 1.66 1.24 -8.33
C ASN A 65 2.19 2.47 -7.59
N GLY A 66 2.16 3.65 -8.22
CA GLY A 66 2.48 4.92 -7.57
C GLY A 66 1.58 5.25 -6.38
N ILE A 67 0.26 5.03 -6.51
CA ILE A 67 -0.71 5.22 -5.42
C ILE A 67 -0.45 4.22 -4.29
N LEU A 68 -0.25 2.94 -4.63
CA LEU A 68 0.03 1.89 -3.66
C LEU A 68 1.31 2.16 -2.87
N ASN A 69 2.36 2.69 -3.51
CA ASN A 69 3.58 3.15 -2.82
C ASN A 69 3.28 4.26 -1.81
N ARG A 70 2.46 5.26 -2.18
CA ARG A 70 2.10 6.36 -1.27
C ARG A 70 1.30 5.85 -0.08
N ILE A 71 0.38 4.91 -0.29
CA ILE A 71 -0.40 4.29 0.79
C ILE A 71 0.55 3.61 1.79
N THR A 72 1.49 2.78 1.32
CA THR A 72 2.49 2.14 2.18
C THR A 72 3.31 3.16 2.97
N GLN A 73 3.75 4.25 2.32
CA GLN A 73 4.52 5.32 2.97
C GLN A 73 3.72 6.05 4.06
N GLN A 74 2.46 6.39 3.77
CA GLN A 74 1.59 7.10 4.72
C GLN A 74 1.26 6.25 5.95
N VAL A 75 1.01 4.95 5.76
CA VAL A 75 0.77 4.01 6.86
C VAL A 75 2.02 3.88 7.74
N GLY A 76 3.20 3.70 7.12
CA GLY A 76 4.46 3.66 7.86
C GLY A 76 4.75 4.95 8.63
N ALA A 77 4.54 6.11 7.99
CA ALA A 77 4.71 7.41 8.64
C ALA A 77 3.73 7.63 9.81
N GLY A 78 2.46 7.25 9.65
CA GLY A 78 1.45 7.34 10.70
C GLY A 78 1.81 6.49 11.92
N ASN A 79 2.33 5.28 11.72
CA ASN A 79 2.75 4.42 12.83
C ASN A 79 3.96 4.98 13.58
N VAL A 80 4.95 5.53 12.87
CA VAL A 80 6.12 6.19 13.50
C VAL A 80 5.68 7.38 14.35
N GLN A 81 4.75 8.19 13.83
CA GLN A 81 4.20 9.32 14.59
C GLN A 81 3.42 8.84 15.82
N TYR A 82 2.59 7.80 15.68
CA TYR A 82 1.83 7.23 16.78
C TYR A 82 2.74 6.70 17.90
N LYS A 83 3.79 5.93 17.55
CA LYS A 83 4.77 5.42 18.52
C LYS A 83 5.52 6.53 19.25
N ARG A 84 5.83 7.64 18.57
CA ARG A 84 6.46 8.82 19.20
C ARG A 84 5.52 9.50 20.19
N MET A 85 4.26 9.67 19.82
CA MET A 85 3.24 10.24 20.72
C MET A 85 3.01 9.36 21.95
N ASP A 86 3.03 8.03 21.79
CA ASP A 86 2.94 7.09 22.91
C ASP A 86 4.14 7.22 23.86
N GLN A 87 5.37 7.29 23.32
CA GLN A 87 6.59 7.50 24.13
C GLN A 87 6.58 8.83 24.87
N GLU A 88 6.24 9.92 24.20
CA GLU A 88 6.13 11.24 24.83
C GLU A 88 5.05 11.26 25.93
N GLY A 89 3.93 10.56 25.71
CA GLY A 89 2.89 10.38 26.71
C GLY A 89 3.35 9.59 27.93
N GLU A 90 3.99 8.44 27.73
CA GLU A 90 4.53 7.62 28.83
C GLU A 90 5.58 8.38 29.66
N ASP A 91 6.49 9.10 29.00
CA ASP A 91 7.50 9.92 29.66
C ASP A 91 6.85 11.03 30.51
N ALA A 92 5.85 11.73 29.97
CA ALA A 92 5.11 12.78 30.67
C ALA A 92 4.34 12.25 31.89
N PHE A 93 3.71 11.07 31.80
CA PHE A 93 3.01 10.45 32.92
C PHE A 93 3.97 9.86 33.97
N SER A 94 5.16 9.41 33.57
CA SER A 94 6.20 8.94 34.50
C SER A 94 6.67 10.04 35.45
N TYR A 95 6.75 11.28 34.96
CA TYR A 95 7.18 12.45 35.74
C TYR A 95 6.13 12.99 36.72
N ILE A 96 4.84 12.68 36.50
CA ILE A 96 3.73 13.16 37.35
C ILE A 96 3.47 12.22 38.54
N ARG A 97 4.03 11.00 38.53
CA ARG A 97 3.99 10.11 39.70
C ARG A 97 4.97 10.61 40.78
N ILE A 98 4.47 11.51 41.63
CA ILE A 98 4.90 11.71 43.02
C ILE A 98 4.00 10.85 43.90
#